data_AF-D5KBP6-F1
#
_entry.id   AF-D5KBP6-F1
#
_cell.length_a   1.000
_cell.length_b   1.000
_cell.length_c   1.000
_cell.angle_alpha   90.00
_cell.angle_beta   90.00
_cell.angle_gamma   90.00
#
_symmetry.space_group_name_H-M   'P 1'
#
loop_
_entity.id
_entity.type
_entity.pdbx_description
1 polymer ?
#
loop_
_entity_poly.entity_id
_entity_poly.type
_entity_poly.pdbx_seq_one_letter_code
_entity_poly.pdbx_strand_id
1 'polypeptide(L)' 'ASNWMSAASLMGLAGVIYLQGYQALAYVIGWTGGYVLLLVLLASQIRRFGKFTAPDFVGERYGSSLARLMAA' A
#
# COMPACT_ATOMS: atom_id res chain seq x y z
N ALA A 1 5.88 9.92 7.26
CA ALA A 1 4.97 10.67 6.36
C ALA A 1 5.66 11.04 5.03
N SER A 2 6.98 11.26 4.98
CA SER A 2 7.67 11.63 3.73
C SER A 2 7.95 10.47 2.77
N ASN A 3 7.85 9.22 3.21
CA ASN A 3 8.18 8.03 2.42
C ASN A 3 7.14 7.66 1.35
N TRP A 4 5.91 8.18 1.44
CA TRP A 4 4.87 7.97 0.44
C TRP A 4 4.46 9.25 -0.30
N MET A 5 4.87 10.41 0.20
CA MET A 5 4.56 11.70 -0.40
C MET A 5 5.67 12.13 -1.36
N SER A 6 5.33 12.26 -2.63
CA SER A 6 6.25 12.69 -3.70
C SER A 6 5.63 13.82 -4.53
N ALA A 7 6.43 14.46 -5.40
CA ALA A 7 5.91 15.44 -6.36
C ALA A 7 4.83 14.84 -7.29
N ALA A 8 4.99 13.57 -7.69
CA ALA A 8 3.99 12.86 -8.48
C ALA A 8 2.68 12.69 -7.71
N SER A 9 2.74 12.34 -6.42
CA SER A 9 1.56 12.20 -5.56
C SER A 9 0.82 13.55 -5.41
N LEU A 10 1.56 14.64 -5.24
CA LEU A 10 1.00 15.98 -5.07
C LEU A 10 0.32 16.46 -6.35
N MET A 11 1.01 16.39 -7.49
CA MET A 11 0.46 16.80 -8.78
C MET A 11 -0.68 15.89 -9.24
N GLY A 12 -0.57 14.58 -8.99
CA GLY A 12 -1.63 13.61 -9.31
C GLY A 12 -2.92 13.91 -8.55
N LEU A 13 -2.83 14.19 -7.25
CA LEU A 13 -4.01 14.55 -6.46
C LEU A 13 -4.62 15.88 -6.91
N ALA A 14 -3.80 16.90 -7.16
CA ALA A 14 -4.25 18.19 -7.67
C ALA A 14 -4.97 18.05 -9.04
N GLY A 15 -4.41 17.23 -9.95
CA GLY A 15 -5.00 16.99 -11.26
C GLY A 15 -6.33 16.25 -11.20
N VAL A 16 -6.45 15.21 -10.37
CA VAL A 16 -7.71 14.46 -10.21
C VAL A 16 -8.79 15.35 -9.57
N ILE A 17 -8.44 16.17 -8.57
CA ILE A 17 -9.37 17.14 -7.98
C ILE A 17 -9.80 18.20 -8.99
N TYR A 18 -8.88 18.70 -9.82
CA TYR A 18 -9.22 19.66 -10.87
C TYR A 18 -10.24 19.10 -11.87
N LEU A 19 -10.09 17.83 -12.27
CA LEU A 19 -10.96 17.20 -13.26
C LEU A 19 -12.30 16.69 -12.70
N GLN A 20 -12.32 16.18 -11.46
CA GLN A 20 -13.47 15.47 -10.88
C GLN A 20 -14.10 16.19 -9.68
N GLY A 21 -13.52 17.31 -9.24
CA GLY A 21 -14.02 18.11 -8.14
C GLY A 21 -14.15 17.32 -6.84
N TYR A 22 -15.26 17.51 -6.13
CA TYR A 22 -15.54 16.87 -4.84
C TYR A 22 -15.46 15.34 -4.87
N GLN A 23 -15.83 14.71 -5.99
CA GLN A 23 -15.83 13.24 -6.10
C GLN A 23 -14.42 12.65 -6.02
N ALA A 24 -13.38 13.43 -6.36
CA ALA A 24 -11.99 13.04 -6.20
C ALA A 24 -11.60 12.74 -4.74
N LEU A 25 -12.33 13.29 -3.75
CA LEU A 25 -12.06 13.02 -2.34
C LEU A 25 -12.27 11.55 -1.97
N ALA A 26 -13.08 10.82 -2.74
CA ALA A 26 -13.19 9.37 -2.62
C ALA A 26 -11.84 8.66 -2.80
N TYR A 27 -10.91 9.22 -3.59
CA TYR A 27 -9.56 8.69 -3.73
C TYR A 27 -8.75 8.82 -2.43
N VAL A 28 -8.84 9.97 -1.75
CA VAL A 28 -8.15 10.23 -0.47
C VAL A 28 -8.73 9.33 0.63
N ILE A 29 -10.05 9.24 0.71
CA ILE A 29 -10.75 8.40 1.70
C ILE A 29 -10.46 6.93 1.41
N GLY A 30 -10.56 6.51 0.15
CA GLY A 30 -10.30 5.13 -0.28
C GLY A 30 -8.88 4.70 0.02
N TRP A 31 -7.89 5.57 -0.21
CA TRP A 31 -6.51 5.26 0.12
C TRP A 31 -6.26 5.19 1.64
N THR A 32 -6.80 6.13 2.40
CA THR A 32 -6.66 6.13 3.87
C THR A 32 -7.33 4.92 4.49
N GLY A 33 -8.56 4.61 4.06
CA GLY A 33 -9.31 3.43 4.49
C GLY A 33 -8.63 2.13 4.06
N GLY A 34 -8.09 2.09 2.84
CA GLY A 34 -7.31 0.95 2.33
C GLY A 34 -6.07 0.68 3.18
N TYR A 35 -5.36 1.73 3.62
CA TYR A 35 -4.21 1.57 4.52
C TYR A 35 -4.63 0.96 5.87
N VAL A 36 -5.73 1.43 6.46
CA VAL A 36 -6.29 0.85 7.69
C VAL A 36 -6.67 -0.62 7.50
N LEU A 37 -7.36 -0.94 6.40
CA LEU A 37 -7.75 -2.31 6.08
C LEU A 37 -6.53 -3.23 5.94
N LEU A 38 -5.50 -2.78 5.20
CA LEU A 38 -4.25 -3.51 5.06
C LEU A 38 -3.57 -3.75 6.41
N LEU A 39 -3.54 -2.74 7.29
CA LEU A 39 -2.97 -2.90 8.62
C LEU A 39 -3.75 -3.93 9.46
N VAL A 40 -5.08 -3.92 9.43
CA VAL A 40 -5.89 -4.89 10.19
C VAL A 40 -5.65 -6.32 9.69
N LEU A 41 -5.67 -6.52 8.37
CA LEU A 41 -5.57 -7.85 7.78
C LEU A 41 -4.15 -8.39 7.79
N LEU A 42 -3.16 -7.57 7.45
CA LEU A 42 -1.80 -8.03 7.19
C LEU A 42 -0.86 -7.86 8.39
N ALA A 43 -1.07 -6.84 9.25
CA ALA A 43 -0.15 -6.63 10.37
C ALA A 43 -0.17 -7.80 11.37
N SER A 44 -1.32 -8.45 11.58
CA SER A 44 -1.41 -9.64 12.44
C SER A 44 -0.62 -10.82 11.88
N GLN A 45 -0.68 -11.04 10.56
CA GLN A 45 0.02 -12.12 9.88
C GLN A 45 1.53 -11.90 9.88
N ILE A 46 1.98 -10.68 9.56
CA ILE A 46 3.40 -10.34 9.55
C ILE A 46 4.02 -10.49 10.95
N ARG A 47 3.32 -10.03 12.01
CA ARG A 47 3.77 -10.20 13.40
C ARG A 47 3.93 -11.66 13.82
N ARG A 48 3.09 -12.58 13.30
CA ARG A 48 3.18 -14.02 13.58
C ARG A 48 4.31 -14.71 12.84
N PHE A 49 4.60 -14.30 11.61
CA PHE A 49 5.65 -14.88 10.77
C PHE A 49 7.06 -14.39 11.14
N GLY A 50 7.18 -13.26 11.86
CA GLY A 50 8.48 -12.74 12.32
C GLY A 50 9.39 -12.21 11.19
N LYS A 51 8.82 -11.96 10.00
CA LYS A 51 9.53 -11.38 8.86
C LYS A 51 9.31 -9.87 8.81
N PHE A 52 10.32 -9.12 8.35
CA PHE A 52 10.32 -7.64 8.39
C PHE A 52 10.15 -6.99 7.00
N THR A 53 10.15 -7.78 5.93
CA THR A 53 9.96 -7.30 4.56
C THR A 53 8.78 -8.04 3.90
N ALA A 54 8.05 -7.35 3.02
CA ALA A 54 6.95 -7.96 2.27
C ALA A 54 7.41 -9.11 1.35
N PRO A 55 8.54 -9.01 0.63
CA PRO A 55 9.04 -10.10 -0.21
C PRO A 55 9.34 -11.37 0.58
N ASP A 56 9.97 -11.24 1.75
CA ASP A 56 10.33 -12.40 2.57
C ASP A 56 9.09 -13.09 3.14
N PHE A 57 8.07 -12.31 3.50
CA PHE A 57 6.79 -12.87 3.92
C PHE A 57 6.12 -13.65 2.79
N VAL A 58 6.07 -13.09 1.58
CA VAL A 58 5.43 -13.75 0.42
C VAL A 58 6.23 -14.99 -0.01
N GLY A 59 7.55 -14.88 -0.09
CA GLY A 59 8.44 -15.99 -0.45
C GLY A 59 8.31 -17.18 0.49
N GLU A 60 8.27 -16.94 1.81
CA GLU A 60 8.09 -17.98 2.82
C GLU A 60 6.67 -18.56 2.79
N ARG A 61 5.64 -17.70 2.69
CA ARG A 61 4.23 -18.11 2.65
C ARG A 61 3.93 -19.07 1.51
N TYR A 62 4.55 -18.87 0.34
CA TYR A 62 4.33 -19.69 -0.85
C TYR A 62 5.48 -20.63 -1.19
N GLY A 63 6.55 -20.67 -0.37
CA GLY A 63 7.73 -21.52 -0.61
C GLY A 63 8.42 -21.28 -1.96
N SER A 64 8.34 -20.07 -2.53
CA SER A 64 8.77 -19.79 -3.91
C SER A 64 9.66 -18.56 -4.02
N SER A 65 10.83 -18.76 -4.64
CA SER A 65 11.78 -17.69 -4.96
C SER A 65 11.22 -16.71 -6.00
N LEU A 66 10.42 -17.20 -6.95
CA LEU A 66 9.70 -16.34 -7.91
C LEU A 66 8.66 -15.47 -7.22
N ALA A 67 7.90 -16.03 -6.27
CA ALA A 67 6.92 -15.26 -5.51
C ALA A 67 7.59 -14.17 -4.64
N ARG A 68 8.76 -14.47 -4.08
CA ARG A 68 9.60 -13.48 -3.38
C ARG A 68 10.03 -12.35 -4.32
N LEU A 69 10.54 -12.68 -5.51
CA LEU A 69 11.01 -11.69 -6.49
C LEU A 69 9.88 -10.76 -6.96
N MET A 70 8.70 -11.31 -7.25
CA MET A 70 7.54 -10.52 -7.72
C MET A 70 6.95 -9.60 -6.64
N ALA A 71 7.21 -9.90 -5.36
CA ALA A 71 6.73 -9.11 -4.23
C ALA A 71 7.71 -8.01 -3.80
N ALA A 72 8.91 -7.95 -4.39
CA ALA A 72 9.94 -6.94 -4.16
C ALA A 72 9.76 -5.74 -5.09
#